data_AF-A0A915B7S1-F1
#
_entry.id   AF-A0A915B7S1-F1
#
_cell.length_a   1.000
_cell.length_b   1.000
_cell.length_c   1.000
_cell.angle_alpha   90.00
_cell.angle_beta   90.00
_cell.angle_gamma   90.00
#
_symmetry.space_group_name_H-M   'P 1'
#
loop_
_entity.id
_entity.type
_entity.pdbx_description
1 polymer ?
#
loop_
_entity_poly.entity_id
_entity_poly.type
_entity_poly.pdbx_seq_one_letter_code
_entity_poly.pdbx_strand_id
1 'polypeptide(L)'
;MDVRSHGVQISIIDFSLSRLSKGIAVIRTDLSMEKNLFCGRGDYQFDIYRMMKRENCNDWRKFTPRSNVLWLHYLLLYLCEPINYPRKTLPSMQRMRYVHETVLPAVLDCGSANEVFEHEQLRELFANEIII
;
A
#
# COMPACT_ATOMS: atom_id res chain seq x y z
N MET A 1 7.38 -18.20 5.07
CA MET A 1 6.42 -18.33 3.96
C MET A 1 7.17 -17.88 2.72
N ASP A 2 7.19 -18.68 1.68
CA ASP A 2 7.93 -18.37 0.46
C ASP A 2 6.90 -18.04 -0.64
N VAL A 3 6.96 -16.82 -1.18
CA VAL A 3 6.03 -16.37 -2.23
C VAL A 3 6.76 -16.52 -3.55
N ARG A 4 6.17 -17.26 -4.51
CA ARG A 4 6.82 -17.44 -5.82
C ARG A 4 6.99 -16.08 -6.50
N SER A 5 8.21 -15.79 -6.92
CA SER A 5 8.56 -14.54 -7.62
C SER A 5 7.93 -14.44 -9.01
N HIS A 6 7.48 -15.55 -9.58
CA HIS A 6 7.00 -15.63 -10.98
C HIS A 6 8.01 -15.03 -11.98
N GLY A 7 9.31 -15.13 -11.68
CA GLY A 7 10.38 -14.56 -12.50
C GLY A 7 10.54 -13.04 -12.39
N VAL A 8 9.81 -12.40 -11.47
CA VAL A 8 9.84 -10.95 -11.24
C VAL A 8 10.58 -10.64 -9.94
N GLN A 9 11.54 -9.72 -10.01
CA GLN A 9 12.20 -9.15 -8.85
C GLN A 9 11.70 -7.71 -8.63
N ILE A 10 11.24 -7.41 -7.43
CA ILE A 10 10.73 -6.09 -7.05
C ILE A 10 11.82 -5.32 -6.30
N SER A 11 11.98 -4.04 -6.62
CA SER A 11 12.85 -3.11 -5.89
C SER A 11 12.05 -1.85 -5.56
N ILE A 12 12.00 -1.48 -4.27
CA ILE A 12 11.44 -0.19 -3.84
C ILE A 12 12.52 0.87 -4.02
N ILE A 13 12.16 1.96 -4.70
CA ILE A 13 13.05 3.08 -4.98
C ILE A 13 12.39 4.39 -4.56
N ASP A 14 13.13 5.50 -4.72
CA ASP A 14 12.72 6.85 -4.35
C ASP A 14 12.30 6.98 -2.87
N PHE A 15 13.29 7.29 -2.04
CA PHE A 15 13.10 7.49 -0.62
C PHE A 15 12.88 8.96 -0.24
N SER A 16 12.54 9.83 -1.21
CA SER A 16 12.45 11.28 -1.01
C SER A 16 11.43 11.70 0.06
N LEU A 17 10.40 10.88 0.31
CA LEU A 17 9.38 11.12 1.35
C LEU A 17 9.45 10.11 2.51
N SER A 18 10.51 9.29 2.55
CA SER A 18 10.62 8.22 3.53
C SER A 18 10.93 8.71 4.94
N ARG A 19 10.65 7.85 5.92
CA ARG A 19 11.01 8.05 7.32
C ARG A 19 11.59 6.75 7.87
N LEU A 20 12.76 6.82 8.50
CA LEU A 20 13.39 5.70 9.18
C LEU A 20 14.04 6.15 10.49
N SER A 21 14.34 5.20 11.37
CA SER A 21 15.03 5.47 12.61
C SER A 21 16.09 4.42 12.91
N LYS A 22 17.23 4.85 13.45
CA LYS A 22 18.30 3.97 13.94
C LYS A 22 18.77 4.48 15.31
N GLY A 23 18.45 3.73 16.36
CA GLY A 23 18.63 4.19 17.73
C GLY A 23 17.82 5.47 18.00
N ILE A 24 18.49 6.53 18.45
CA ILE A 24 17.86 7.83 18.72
C ILE A 24 17.69 8.71 17.48
N ALA A 25 18.37 8.37 16.37
CA ALA A 25 18.34 9.17 15.15
C ALA A 25 17.08 8.85 14.34
N VAL A 26 16.37 9.90 13.90
CA VAL A 26 15.22 9.81 12.99
C VAL A 26 15.57 10.59 11.73
N ILE A 27 15.65 9.89 10.60
CA ILE A 27 15.81 10.49 9.27
C ILE A 27 14.44 10.52 8.62
N ARG A 28 14.02 11.69 8.14
CA ARG A 28 12.70 11.92 7.59
C ARG A 28 12.71 13.12 6.65
N THR A 29 11.72 13.17 5.79
CA THR A 29 11.33 14.40 5.09
C THR A 29 10.20 15.08 5.86
N ASP A 30 10.34 16.37 6.13
CA ASP A 30 9.32 17.15 6.82
C ASP A 30 8.33 17.72 5.80
N LEU A 31 7.09 17.22 5.82
CA LEU A 31 6.03 17.66 4.91
C LEU A 31 5.00 18.56 5.61
N SER A 32 5.28 19.03 6.82
CA SER A 32 4.33 19.79 7.63
C SER A 32 3.84 21.07 6.94
N MET A 33 4.70 21.68 6.11
CA MET A 33 4.45 22.92 5.37
C MET A 33 4.13 22.72 3.87
N GLU A 34 4.17 21.48 3.38
CA GLU A 34 4.07 21.16 1.94
C GLU A 34 2.63 21.19 1.42
N LYS A 35 2.12 22.38 1.06
CA LYS A 35 0.72 22.55 0.62
C LYS A 35 0.41 21.86 -0.71
N ASN A 36 1.33 21.93 -1.68
CA ASN A 36 1.08 21.46 -3.04
C ASN A 36 0.83 19.95 -3.08
N LEU A 37 1.57 19.18 -2.28
CA LEU A 37 1.43 17.72 -2.19
C LEU A 37 0.01 17.31 -1.78
N PHE A 38 -0.59 17.99 -0.81
CA PHE A 38 -1.90 17.62 -0.27
C PHE A 38 -3.09 18.18 -1.07
N CYS A 39 -2.85 19.16 -1.95
CA CYS A 39 -3.87 19.76 -2.82
C CYS A 39 -4.06 19.01 -4.15
N GLY A 40 -3.21 18.04 -4.48
CA GLY A 40 -3.31 17.26 -5.70
C GLY A 40 -4.65 16.50 -5.82
N ARG A 41 -5.10 16.28 -7.06
CA ARG A 41 -6.37 15.62 -7.40
C ARG A 41 -6.22 14.81 -8.69
N GLY A 42 -7.17 13.91 -8.93
CA GLY A 42 -7.25 13.13 -10.17
C GLY A 42 -6.64 11.73 -10.08
N ASP A 43 -6.06 11.38 -8.94
CA ASP A 43 -5.50 10.06 -8.67
C ASP A 43 -5.61 9.76 -7.16
N TYR A 44 -5.88 8.51 -6.82
CA TYR A 44 -6.00 8.03 -5.45
C TYR A 44 -4.70 8.21 -4.64
N GLN A 45 -3.53 8.28 -5.29
CA GLN A 45 -2.27 8.63 -4.63
C GLN A 45 -2.35 9.94 -3.82
N PHE A 46 -3.13 10.92 -4.30
CA PHE A 46 -3.28 12.18 -3.59
C PHE A 46 -4.11 12.05 -2.31
N ASP A 47 -5.06 11.10 -2.29
CA ASP A 47 -5.77 10.74 -1.07
C ASP A 47 -4.85 10.04 -0.08
N ILE A 48 -3.91 9.20 -0.55
CA ILE A 48 -2.91 8.57 0.33
C ILE A 48 -2.11 9.63 1.08
N TYR A 49 -1.61 10.67 0.41
CA TYR A 49 -0.91 11.77 1.10
C TYR A 49 -1.78 12.45 2.17
N ARG A 50 -3.05 12.71 1.86
CA ARG A 50 -4.01 13.30 2.82
C ARG A 50 -4.29 12.37 4.00
N MET A 51 -4.45 11.08 3.75
CA MET A 51 -4.69 10.07 4.78
C MET A 51 -3.47 9.94 5.71
N MET A 52 -2.25 9.85 5.16
CA MET A 52 -1.03 9.83 5.96
C MET A 52 -0.92 11.06 6.88
N LYS A 53 -1.22 12.25 6.36
CA LYS A 53 -1.23 13.51 7.14
C LYS A 53 -2.26 13.47 8.29
N ARG A 54 -3.42 12.85 8.08
CA ARG A 54 -4.43 12.67 9.13
C ARG A 54 -3.94 11.68 10.19
N GLU A 55 -3.44 10.52 9.77
CA GLU A 55 -2.95 9.43 10.63
C GLU A 55 -1.81 9.88 11.56
N ASN A 56 -0.88 10.69 11.04
CA ASN A 56 0.23 11.22 11.84
C ASN A 56 -0.06 12.58 12.48
N CYS A 57 -1.27 13.13 12.32
CA CYS A 57 -1.65 14.47 12.78
C CYS A 57 -0.69 15.58 12.30
N ASN A 58 -0.16 15.45 11.08
CA ASN A 58 0.88 16.29 10.48
C ASN A 58 2.24 16.27 11.20
N ASP A 59 2.49 15.32 12.11
CA ASP A 59 3.81 15.06 12.71
C ASP A 59 4.55 13.98 11.91
N TRP A 60 5.40 14.43 10.97
CA TRP A 60 6.20 13.57 10.10
C TRP A 60 7.42 12.94 10.79
N ARG A 61 7.68 13.28 12.06
CA ARG A 61 8.71 12.62 12.89
C ARG A 61 8.19 11.32 13.50
N LYS A 62 6.89 11.28 13.83
CA LYS A 62 6.21 10.13 14.42
C LYS A 62 6.39 8.87 13.55
N PHE A 63 6.60 7.74 14.20
CA PHE A 63 6.52 6.45 13.51
C PHE A 63 5.05 6.06 13.34
N THR A 64 4.56 6.11 12.11
CA THR A 64 3.18 5.76 11.77
C THR A 64 3.20 4.67 10.70
N PRO A 65 3.41 3.38 11.06
CA PRO A 65 3.56 2.29 10.09
C PRO A 65 2.33 2.07 9.21
N ARG A 66 1.17 2.58 9.65
CA ARG A 66 -0.08 2.62 8.88
C ARG A 66 0.09 3.27 7.51
N SER A 67 1.02 4.22 7.35
CA SER A 67 1.31 4.81 6.04
C SER A 67 1.73 3.79 4.99
N ASN A 68 2.48 2.74 5.38
CA ASN A 68 2.87 1.67 4.46
C ASN A 68 1.66 0.85 4.01
N VAL A 69 0.70 0.62 4.92
CA VAL A 69 -0.56 -0.07 4.58
C VAL A 69 -1.39 0.73 3.60
N LEU A 70 -1.45 2.07 3.76
CA LEU A 70 -2.14 2.94 2.80
C LEU A 70 -1.53 2.85 1.39
N TRP A 71 -0.20 2.84 1.31
CA TRP A 71 0.50 2.64 0.03
C TRP A 71 0.30 1.24 -0.56
N LEU A 72 0.29 0.19 0.27
CA LEU A 72 -0.04 -1.16 -0.18
C LEU A 72 -1.48 -1.23 -0.73
N HIS A 73 -2.44 -0.61 -0.05
CA HIS A 73 -3.82 -0.53 -0.53
C HIS A 73 -3.93 0.18 -1.88
N TYR A 74 -3.21 1.30 -2.06
CA TYR A 74 -3.12 1.98 -3.35
C TYR A 74 -2.53 1.07 -4.44
N LEU A 75 -1.41 0.41 -4.16
CA LEU A 75 -0.75 -0.48 -5.13
C LEU A 75 -1.64 -1.66 -5.51
N LEU A 76 -2.35 -2.26 -4.55
CA LEU A 76 -3.29 -3.36 -4.82
C LEU A 76 -4.42 -2.90 -5.74
N LEU A 77 -5.03 -1.75 -5.45
CA LEU A 77 -6.06 -1.19 -6.31
C LEU A 77 -5.50 -0.93 -7.73
N TYR A 78 -4.35 -0.27 -7.82
CA TYR A 78 -3.70 0.02 -9.10
C TYR A 78 -3.39 -1.25 -9.90
N LEU A 79 -2.91 -2.30 -9.23
CA LEU A 79 -2.61 -3.59 -9.85
C LEU A 79 -3.85 -4.42 -10.17
N CYS A 80 -5.04 -4.04 -9.72
CA CYS A 80 -6.29 -4.72 -10.06
C CYS A 80 -7.13 -3.94 -11.08
N GLU A 81 -6.86 -2.64 -11.28
CA GLU A 81 -7.62 -1.83 -12.23
C GLU A 81 -7.48 -2.34 -13.69
N PRO A 82 -8.60 -2.65 -14.38
CA PRO A 82 -8.61 -3.19 -15.73
C PRO A 82 -7.87 -2.35 -16.77
N ILE A 83 -7.85 -1.03 -16.57
CA ILE A 83 -7.20 -0.09 -17.49
C ILE A 83 -5.68 -0.28 -17.57
N ASN A 84 -5.09 -0.93 -16.57
CA ASN A 84 -3.66 -1.17 -16.46
C ASN A 84 -3.21 -2.47 -17.13
N TYR A 85 -4.12 -3.27 -17.69
CA TYR A 85 -3.82 -4.55 -18.33
C TYR A 85 -4.34 -4.64 -19.78
N PRO A 86 -3.60 -5.31 -20.68
CA PRO A 86 -4.16 -5.73 -21.96
C PRO A 86 -5.44 -6.55 -21.76
N ARG A 87 -6.46 -6.33 -22.59
CA ARG A 87 -7.80 -6.94 -22.43
C ARG A 87 -7.83 -8.47 -22.31
N LYS A 88 -6.76 -9.16 -22.75
CA LYS A 88 -6.59 -10.62 -22.66
C LYS A 88 -6.06 -11.13 -21.30
N THR A 89 -5.68 -10.24 -20.39
CA THR A 89 -5.10 -10.57 -19.08
C THR A 89 -5.91 -9.99 -17.92
N LEU A 90 -7.18 -9.61 -18.16
CA LEU A 90 -8.05 -9.07 -17.12
C LEU A 90 -8.45 -10.17 -16.11
N PRO A 91 -8.40 -9.89 -14.80
CA PRO A 91 -9.00 -10.77 -13.81
C PRO A 91 -10.49 -10.96 -14.08
N SER A 92 -11.05 -12.12 -13.71
CA SER A 92 -12.50 -12.34 -13.84
C SER A 92 -13.29 -11.36 -12.96
N MET A 93 -14.58 -11.14 -13.24
CA MET A 93 -15.40 -10.28 -12.38
C MET A 93 -15.52 -10.80 -10.95
N GLN A 94 -15.55 -12.12 -10.75
CA GLN A 94 -15.58 -12.73 -9.41
C GLN A 94 -14.30 -12.40 -8.62
N ARG A 95 -13.19 -12.37 -9.34
CA ARG A 95 -11.86 -12.10 -8.80
C ARG A 95 -11.71 -10.65 -8.38
N MET A 96 -12.13 -9.74 -9.25
CA MET A 96 -12.23 -8.32 -8.93
C MET A 96 -13.11 -8.08 -7.71
N ARG A 97 -14.28 -8.72 -7.68
CA ARG A 97 -15.21 -8.63 -6.56
C ARG A 97 -14.59 -9.09 -5.24
N TYR A 98 -13.87 -10.22 -5.24
CA TYR A 98 -13.20 -10.72 -4.04
C TYR A 98 -12.12 -9.75 -3.55
N VAL A 99 -11.31 -9.18 -4.45
CA VAL A 99 -10.32 -8.16 -4.06
C VAL A 99 -11.00 -6.97 -3.40
N HIS A 100 -12.07 -6.43 -4.01
CA HIS A 100 -12.77 -5.26 -3.50
C HIS A 100 -13.55 -5.51 -2.21
N GLU A 101 -14.22 -6.65 -2.08
CA GLU A 101 -15.10 -6.95 -0.95
C GLU A 101 -14.37 -7.61 0.23
N THR A 102 -13.18 -8.19 0.01
CA THR A 102 -12.47 -8.96 1.05
C THR A 102 -11.03 -8.48 1.25
N VAL A 103 -10.22 -8.45 0.19
CA VAL A 103 -8.78 -8.16 0.34
C VAL A 103 -8.51 -6.71 0.73
N LEU A 104 -9.11 -5.74 0.02
CA LEU A 104 -8.88 -4.32 0.30
C LEU A 104 -9.34 -3.91 1.72
N PRO A 105 -10.52 -4.32 2.21
CA PRO A 105 -10.92 -4.09 3.60
C PRO A 105 -9.97 -4.72 4.60
N ALA A 106 -9.59 -5.99 4.43
CA ALA A 106 -8.68 -6.69 5.34
C ALA A 106 -7.30 -6.02 5.44
N VAL A 107 -6.79 -5.52 4.30
CA VAL A 107 -5.55 -4.73 4.29
C VAL A 107 -5.73 -3.42 5.08
N LEU A 108 -6.86 -2.72 4.92
CA LEU A 108 -7.12 -1.49 5.66
C LEU A 108 -7.41 -1.71 7.16
N ASP A 109 -7.79 -2.91 7.57
CA ASP A 109 -7.94 -3.21 9.01
C ASP A 109 -6.59 -3.41 9.71
N CYS A 110 -5.49 -3.58 8.96
CA CYS A 110 -4.15 -3.74 9.51
C CYS A 110 -3.49 -2.40 9.92
N GLY A 111 -2.74 -2.42 11.03
CA GLY A 111 -1.97 -1.28 11.54
C GLY A 111 -0.60 -1.09 10.87
N SER A 112 -0.04 -2.14 10.27
CA SER A 112 1.29 -2.13 9.67
C SER A 112 1.43 -3.13 8.51
N ALA A 113 2.47 -2.96 7.67
CA ALA A 113 2.75 -3.91 6.59
C ALA A 113 3.14 -5.31 7.12
N ASN A 114 3.73 -5.39 8.32
CA ASN A 114 3.98 -6.66 9.00
C ASN A 114 2.67 -7.36 9.35
N GLU A 115 1.68 -6.64 9.90
CA GLU A 115 0.36 -7.19 10.18
C GLU A 115 -0.34 -7.68 8.90
N VAL A 116 -0.23 -6.94 7.80
CA VAL A 116 -0.74 -7.39 6.48
C VAL A 116 -0.10 -8.71 6.07
N PHE A 117 1.22 -8.84 6.23
CA PHE A 117 1.95 -10.07 5.91
C PHE A 117 1.60 -11.24 6.84
N GLU A 118 1.25 -10.95 8.08
CA GLU A 118 0.87 -11.95 9.09
C GLU A 118 -0.62 -12.31 9.06
N HIS A 119 -1.45 -11.50 8.40
CA HIS A 119 -2.90 -11.67 8.35
C HIS A 119 -3.30 -13.01 7.72
N GLU A 120 -4.02 -13.85 8.48
CA GLU A 120 -4.33 -15.25 8.13
C GLU A 120 -5.00 -15.39 6.75
N GLN A 121 -6.08 -14.65 6.50
CA GLN A 121 -6.80 -14.71 5.22
C GLN A 121 -5.94 -14.27 4.02
N LEU A 122 -5.10 -13.25 4.20
CA LEU A 122 -4.20 -12.76 3.14
C LEU A 122 -3.06 -13.75 2.91
N ARG A 123 -2.58 -14.38 3.97
CA ARG A 123 -1.59 -15.45 3.91
C ARG A 123 -2.09 -16.67 3.16
N GLU A 124 -3.29 -17.15 3.45
CA GLU A 124 -3.89 -18.25 2.69
C GLU A 124 -4.00 -17.90 1.21
N LEU A 125 -4.34 -16.65 0.91
CA LEU A 125 -4.38 -16.17 -0.47
C LEU A 125 -3.01 -16.23 -1.16
N PHE A 126 -1.96 -15.74 -0.50
CA PHE A 126 -0.60 -15.79 -1.02
C PHE A 126 -0.05 -17.23 -1.13
N ALA A 127 -0.45 -18.13 -0.23
CA ALA A 127 0.00 -19.53 -0.22
C ALA A 127 -0.68 -20.38 -1.28
N ASN A 128 -1.99 -20.22 -1.44
CA ASN A 128 -2.76 -21.13 -2.29
C ASN A 128 -2.59 -20.84 -3.78
N GLU A 129 -1.77 -19.83 -4.14
CA GLU A 129 -1.67 -19.30 -5.50
C GLU A 129 -3.04 -19.29 -6.14
N ILE A 130 -4.06 -18.86 -5.36
CA ILE A 130 -5.38 -18.67 -5.94
C ILE A 130 -5.07 -17.61 -6.96
N ILE A 131 -5.00 -18.05 -8.21
CA ILE A 131 -5.02 -17.20 -9.36
C ILE A 131 -6.43 -16.60 -9.24
N ILE A 132 -6.49 -15.54 -8.44
CA ILE A 132 -7.45 -14.47 -8.57
C ILE A 132 -7.08 -13.71 -9.85
#